data_AF-A0A4R8WNQ0-F1
#
_entry.id   AF-A0A4R8WNQ0-F1
#
_cell.length_a   1.000
_cell.length_b   1.000
_cell.length_c   1.000
_cell.angle_alpha   90.00
_cell.angle_beta   90.00
_cell.angle_gamma   90.00
#
_symmetry.space_group_name_H-M   'P 1'
#
loop_
_entity.id
_entity.type
_entity.pdbx_description
1 polymer ?
#
loop_
_entity_poly.entity_id
_entity_poly.type
_entity_poly.pdbx_seq_one_letter_code
_entity_poly.pdbx_strand_id
1 'polypeptide(L)' 'MTIRIKRVYDDPAAADGSRVLVDRLWPRGVAKERAELGEWIKANTPWLAP' A
#
# COMPACT_ATOMS: atom_id res chain seq x y z
N MET A 1 0.47 10.68 15.93
CA MET A 1 0.89 9.77 14.84
C MET A 1 -0.22 9.74 13.82
N THR A 2 0.03 10.14 12.57
CA THR A 2 -1.03 10.38 11.57
C THR A 2 -0.96 9.34 10.47
N ILE A 3 -2.05 8.59 10.26
CA ILE A 3 -2.17 7.61 9.19
C ILE A 3 -3.03 8.21 8.09
N ARG A 4 -2.59 8.10 6.84
CA ARG A 4 -3.33 8.55 5.66
C ARG A 4 -3.55 7.37 4.72
N ILE A 5 -4.71 7.34 4.09
CA ILE A 5 -5.06 6.34 3.09
C ILE A 5 -4.83 6.95 1.71
N LYS A 6 -4.12 6.23 0.85
CA LYS A 6 -3.84 6.60 -0.54
C LYS A 6 -3.94 5.34 -1.40
N ARG A 7 -4.45 5.45 -2.63
CA ARG A 7 -4.50 4.28 -3.50
C ARG A 7 -3.11 3.99 -4.04
N VAL A 8 -2.78 2.72 -4.18
CA VAL A 8 -1.52 2.28 -4.79
C VAL A 8 -1.38 2.66 -6.27
N TYR A 9 -2.50 3.04 -6.92
CA TYR A 9 -2.52 3.56 -8.28
C TYR A 9 -2.13 5.03 -8.37
N ASP A 10 -2.30 5.79 -7.29
CA ASP A 10 -1.92 7.19 -7.21
C ASP A 10 -0.39 7.30 -7.14
N ASP A 11 0.17 8.29 -7.84
CA ASP A 11 1.61 8.45 -7.90
C ASP A 11 2.21 8.74 -6.51
N PRO A 12 3.38 8.16 -6.16
CA PRO A 12 4.11 8.48 -4.95
C PRO A 12 4.33 9.99 -4.81
N ALA A 13 4.22 10.52 -3.60
CA ALA A 13 4.60 11.90 -3.31
C ALA A 13 5.64 11.93 -2.18
N ALA A 14 6.59 12.86 -2.27
CA ALA A 14 7.60 13.06 -1.22
C ALA A 14 6.97 13.31 0.17
N ALA A 15 5.78 13.89 0.20
CA ALA A 15 5.02 14.13 1.43
C ALA A 15 4.37 12.86 2.02
N ASP A 16 4.37 11.72 1.33
CA ASP A 16 3.75 10.48 1.83
C ASP A 16 4.55 9.85 2.98
N GLY A 17 5.87 10.10 3.05
CA GLY A 17 6.75 9.48 4.02
C GLY A 17 6.86 7.97 3.80
N SER A 18 6.73 7.17 4.86
CA SER A 18 6.75 5.70 4.75
C SER A 18 5.43 5.17 4.19
N ARG A 19 5.51 4.41 3.10
CA ARG A 19 4.36 3.80 2.41
C ARG A 19 4.35 2.30 2.59
N VAL A 20 3.21 1.77 3.02
CA VAL A 20 3.02 0.34 3.28
C VAL A 20 1.78 -0.16 2.54
N LEU A 21 1.92 -1.26 1.81
CA LEU A 21 0.77 -1.96 1.22
C LEU A 21 0.30 -3.03 2.20
N VAL A 22 -1.00 -3.04 2.51
CA VAL A 22 -1.62 -4.01 3.45
C VAL A 22 -2.52 -5.03 2.75
N ASP A 23 -2.72 -4.88 1.43
CA ASP A 23 -3.50 -5.82 0.63
C ASP A 23 -2.72 -7.12 0.46
N ARG A 24 -3.43 -8.25 0.51
CA ARG A 24 -2.82 -9.57 0.28
C ARG A 24 -2.33 -9.74 -1.16
N LEU A 25 -3.04 -9.13 -2.11
CA LEU A 25 -2.74 -9.22 -3.53
C LEU A 25 -2.00 -7.98 -3.98
N TRP A 26 -1.00 -8.19 -4.82
CA TRP A 26 -0.33 -7.09 -5.49
C TRP A 26 -1.29 -6.47 -6.53
N PRO A 27 -1.41 -5.13 -6.58
CA PRO A 27 -2.23 -4.45 -7.58
C PRO A 27 -1.78 -4.75 -9.01
N ARG A 28 -2.74 -5.05 -9.89
CA ARG A 28 -2.45 -5.34 -11.30
C ARG A 28 -1.98 -4.07 -12.00
N GLY A 29 -1.02 -4.21 -12.92
CA GLY A 29 -0.51 -3.10 -13.72
C GLY A 29 0.37 -2.10 -12.95
N VAL A 30 0.71 -2.38 -11.69
CA VAL A 30 1.64 -1.56 -10.90
C VAL A 30 2.96 -2.31 -10.79
N ALA A 31 4.06 -1.70 -11.22
CA ALA A 31 5.40 -2.23 -10.97
C ALA A 31 5.80 -2.02 -9.51
N LYS A 32 6.61 -2.90 -8.93
CA LYS A 32 7.07 -2.77 -7.53
C LYS A 32 7.88 -1.49 -7.33
N GLU A 33 8.70 -1.17 -8.31
CA GLU A 33 9.58 -0.01 -8.35
C GLU A 33 8.76 1.28 -8.40
N ARG A 34 7.71 1.31 -9.25
CA ARG A 34 6.78 2.45 -9.35
C ARG A 34 6.00 2.67 -8.05
N ALA A 35 5.72 1.60 -7.30
CA ALA A 35 4.90 1.70 -6.11
C ALA A 35 5.62 2.40 -4.94
N GLU A 36 6.95 2.52 -4.95
CA GLU A 36 7.76 3.17 -3.90
C GLU A 36 7.29 2.82 -2.48
N LEU A 37 7.06 1.53 -2.24
CA LEU A 37 6.64 1.02 -0.94
C LEU A 37 7.88 0.66 -0.12
N GLY A 38 7.90 1.08 1.14
CA GLY A 38 8.89 0.61 2.10
C GLY A 38 8.61 -0.82 2.55
N GLU A 39 7.34 -1.21 2.60
CA GLU A 39 6.93 -2.55 3.03
C GLU A 39 5.62 -3.02 2.37
N TRP A 40 5.48 -4.35 2.23
CA TRP A 40 4.25 -5.01 1.83
C TRP A 40 3.84 -6.07 2.87
N ILE A 41 2.86 -5.71 3.70
CA ILE A 41 2.34 -6.54 4.79
C ILE A 41 1.13 -7.33 4.29
N LYS A 42 1.35 -8.58 3.89
CA LYS A 42 0.32 -9.45 3.31
C LYS A 42 -0.67 -10.03 4.33
N ALA A 43 -0.29 -10.06 5.61
CA ALA A 43 -0.97 -10.79 6.67
C ALA A 43 -2.14 -10.03 7.32
N ASN A 44 -2.17 -8.69 7.19
CA ASN A 44 -3.08 -7.83 7.95
C ASN A 44 -4.30 -7.35 7.18
N THR A 45 -4.72 -8.06 6.12
CA THR A 45 -6.00 -7.76 5.48
C THR A 45 -7.11 -8.26 6.41
N PRO A 46 -7.92 -7.39 7.05
CA PRO A 46 -9.03 -7.86 7.87
C PRO A 46 -10.02 -8.55 6.92
N TRP A 47 -10.05 -9.88 6.98
CA TRP A 47 -11.17 -10.61 6.43
C TRP A 47 -12.36 -10.22 7.30
N LEU A 48 -13.37 -9.55 6.72
CA LEU A 48 -14.71 -9.56 7.29
C LEU A 48 -15.15 -11.03 7.25
N ALA A 49 -14.79 -11.78 8.30
CA ALA A 49 -15.43 -13.05 8.56
C ALA A 49 -16.91 -12.72 8.84
N PRO A 50 -17.84 -13.44 8.20
CA PRO A 50 -19.27 -13.20 8.39
C PRO A 50 -19.67 -13.30 9.86
#